data_AF-A0A1S3RDI3-F1
#
_entry.id   AF-A0A1S3RDI3-F1
#
_cell.length_a   1.000
_cell.length_b   1.000
_cell.length_c   1.000
_cell.angle_alpha   90.00
_cell.angle_beta   90.00
_cell.angle_gamma   90.00
#
_symmetry.space_group_name_H-M   'P 1'
#
loop_
_entity.id
_entity.type
_entity.pdbx_description
1 polymer ?
#
loop_
_entity_poly.entity_id
_entity_poly.type
_entity_poly.pdbx_seq_one_letter_code
_entity_poly.pdbx_strand_id
1 'polypeptide(L)'
;MLHKLGFEKESVYDELRQCIRNSPQFRFDWFLKSRTAMELQRRCNTLITLIERENMELEEREKAEKKKKGPRSQSSAQKRKGEGTPDQRGGRRKKLKL
;
A
#
# COMPACT_ATOMS: atom_id res chain seq x y z
N MET A 1 9.56 -20.25 -4.46
CA MET A 1 10.51 -20.91 -5.38
C MET A 1 10.41 -20.37 -6.81
N LEU A 2 9.22 -20.24 -7.40
CA LEU A 2 9.07 -19.83 -8.81
C LEU A 2 9.81 -18.53 -9.19
N HIS A 3 9.64 -17.47 -8.41
CA HIS A 3 10.36 -16.19 -8.60
C HIS A 3 11.90 -16.33 -8.50
N LYS A 4 12.41 -17.32 -7.76
CA LYS A 4 13.86 -17.57 -7.63
C LYS A 4 14.42 -18.41 -8.77
N LEU A 5 13.60 -19.22 -9.44
CA LEU A 5 14.02 -20.10 -10.55
C LEU A 5 13.99 -19.38 -11.91
N GLY A 6 13.26 -18.26 -12.01
CA GLY A 6 13.09 -17.49 -13.24
C GLY A 6 12.01 -18.12 -14.13
N PHE A 7 10.90 -17.43 -14.34
CA PHE A 7 9.70 -17.99 -14.97
C PHE A 7 9.86 -18.30 -16.48
N GLU A 8 10.88 -17.75 -17.14
CA GLU A 8 11.03 -17.81 -18.60
C GLU A 8 11.59 -19.13 -19.16
N LYS A 9 12.00 -20.09 -18.32
CA LYS A 9 12.51 -21.38 -18.81
C LYS A 9 11.39 -22.41 -18.93
N GLU A 10 11.39 -23.13 -20.04
CA GLU A 10 10.41 -24.16 -20.39
C GLU A 10 10.34 -25.31 -19.36
N SER A 11 11.44 -25.61 -18.65
CA SER A 11 11.51 -26.67 -17.63
C SER A 11 11.33 -26.23 -16.17
N VAL A 12 10.98 -24.96 -15.91
CA VAL A 12 10.94 -24.42 -14.54
C VAL A 12 9.96 -25.15 -13.63
N TYR A 13 8.87 -25.67 -14.17
CA TYR A 13 7.88 -26.40 -13.36
C TYR A 13 8.35 -27.79 -12.95
N ASP A 14 9.23 -28.42 -13.74
CA ASP A 14 9.89 -29.67 -13.36
C ASP A 14 10.93 -29.42 -12.25
N GLU A 15 11.70 -28.35 -12.37
CA GLU A 15 12.63 -27.92 -11.31
C GLU A 15 11.88 -27.57 -10.01
N LEU A 16 10.77 -26.83 -10.12
CA LEU A 16 9.91 -26.48 -8.99
C LEU A 16 9.38 -27.74 -8.29
N ARG A 17 8.95 -28.74 -9.06
CA ARG A 17 8.49 -30.03 -8.53
C ARG A 17 9.60 -30.74 -7.77
N GLN A 18 10.83 -30.70 -8.27
CA GLN A 18 11.98 -31.28 -7.58
C GLN A 18 12.30 -30.52 -6.27
N CYS A 19 12.24 -29.18 -6.29
CA CYS A 19 12.41 -28.36 -5.09
C CYS A 19 11.36 -28.67 -4.02
N ILE A 20 10.09 -28.89 -4.42
CA ILE A 20 9.02 -29.28 -3.50
C ILE A 20 9.33 -30.62 -2.83
N ARG A 21 9.81 -31.60 -3.59
CA ARG A 21 10.13 -32.94 -3.06
C ARG A 21 11.33 -32.96 -2.14
N ASN A 22 12.35 -32.17 -2.47
CA ASN A 22 13.59 -32.09 -1.72
C ASN A 22 13.46 -31.21 -0.46
N SER A 23 12.46 -30.33 -0.41
CA SER A 23 12.27 -29.45 0.73
C SER A 23 11.75 -30.24 1.95
N PRO A 24 12.44 -30.17 3.10
CA PRO A 24 12.00 -30.83 4.33
C PRO A 24 10.63 -30.33 4.84
N GLN A 25 10.27 -29.08 4.52
CA GLN A 25 9.01 -28.49 4.97
C GLN A 25 7.77 -29.20 4.42
N PHE A 26 7.90 -29.85 3.26
CA PHE A 26 6.83 -30.60 2.61
C PHE A 26 6.98 -32.11 2.84
N ARG A 27 7.75 -32.54 3.85
CA ARG A 27 8.09 -33.96 4.05
C ARG A 27 6.85 -34.84 4.16
N PHE A 28 5.80 -34.37 4.83
CA PHE A 28 4.52 -35.07 5.02
C PHE A 28 3.39 -34.55 4.13
N ASP A 29 3.64 -33.53 3.31
CA ASP A 29 2.64 -33.01 2.38
C ASP A 29 2.63 -33.86 1.10
N TRP A 30 1.90 -34.97 1.18
CA TRP A 30 1.73 -35.89 0.06
C TRP A 30 0.95 -35.27 -1.10
N PHE A 31 0.02 -34.35 -0.82
CA PHE A 31 -0.75 -33.68 -1.84
C PHE A 31 0.14 -32.82 -2.74
N LEU A 32 1.00 -31.99 -2.13
CA LEU A 32 1.91 -31.13 -2.86
C LEU A 32 3.01 -31.93 -3.58
N LYS A 33 3.48 -33.03 -2.97
CA LYS A 33 4.46 -33.95 -3.58
C LYS A 33 3.92 -34.76 -4.77
N SER A 34 2.61 -34.99 -4.82
CA SER A 34 1.97 -35.77 -5.88
C SER A 34 1.64 -34.94 -7.13
N ARG A 35 1.74 -33.60 -7.07
CA ARG A 35 1.40 -32.75 -8.21
C ARG A 35 2.34 -32.98 -9.39
N THR A 36 1.78 -32.92 -10.59
CA THR A 36 2.54 -32.91 -11.85
C THR A 36 3.05 -31.50 -12.16
N ALA A 37 4.07 -31.38 -13.01
CA ALA A 37 4.56 -30.07 -13.45
C ALA A 37 3.44 -29.22 -14.07
N MET A 38 2.58 -29.83 -14.88
CA MET A 38 1.46 -29.15 -15.54
C MET A 38 0.37 -28.68 -14.55
N GLU A 39 0.13 -29.42 -13.47
CA GLU A 39 -0.77 -28.96 -12.40
C GLU A 39 -0.18 -27.79 -11.61
N LEU A 40 1.11 -27.86 -11.28
CA LEU A 40 1.83 -26.77 -10.62
C LEU A 40 1.84 -25.52 -11.51
N GLN A 41 2.04 -25.68 -12.81
CA GLN A 41 1.98 -24.61 -13.80
C GLN A 41 0.62 -23.91 -13.81
N ARG A 42 -0.48 -24.67 -13.96
CA ARG A 42 -1.84 -24.09 -13.91
C ARG A 42 -2.08 -23.32 -12.62
N ARG A 43 -1.65 -23.87 -11.49
CA ARG A 43 -1.80 -23.21 -10.19
C ARG A 43 -0.99 -21.92 -10.11
N CYS A 44 0.26 -21.95 -10.58
CA CYS A 44 1.15 -20.79 -10.60
C CYS A 44 0.61 -19.68 -11.50
N ASN A 45 0.08 -20.01 -12.69
CA ASN A 45 -0.55 -19.03 -13.58
C ASN A 45 -1.72 -18.30 -12.90
N THR A 46 -2.60 -19.04 -12.20
CA THR A 46 -3.69 -18.40 -11.43
C THR A 46 -3.14 -17.48 -10.33
N LEU A 47 -2.11 -17.92 -9.60
CA LEU A 47 -1.50 -17.10 -8.55
C LEU A 47 -0.86 -15.82 -9.11
N ILE A 48 -0.22 -15.90 -10.28
CA ILE A 48 0.35 -14.74 -10.96
C ILE A 48 -0.75 -13.73 -11.29
N THR A 49 -1.85 -14.15 -11.91
CA THR A 49 -2.98 -13.26 -12.24
C THR A 49 -3.58 -12.59 -11.00
N LEU A 50 -3.68 -13.32 -9.88
CA LEU A 50 -4.19 -12.76 -8.63
C LEU A 50 -3.25 -11.68 -8.07
N ILE A 51 -1.94 -11.92 -8.10
CA ILE A 51 -0.92 -10.95 -7.65
C ILE A 51 -0.89 -9.73 -8.57
N GLU A 52 -0.93 -9.92 -9.89
CA GLU A 52 -0.97 -8.83 -10.86
C GLU A 52 -2.17 -7.92 -10.63
N ARG A 53 -3.34 -8.51 -10.40
CA ARG A 53 -4.56 -7.77 -10.07
C ARG A 53 -4.43 -7.01 -8.75
N GLU A 54 -3.93 -7.66 -7.69
CA GLU A 54 -3.72 -7.03 -6.40
C GLU A 54 -2.74 -5.83 -6.51
N ASN A 55 -1.65 -5.98 -7.26
CA ASN A 55 -0.70 -4.90 -7.51
C ASN A 55 -1.35 -3.72 -8.26
N MET A 56 -2.17 -3.98 -9.28
CA MET A 56 -2.89 -2.91 -10.00
C MET A 56 -3.79 -2.11 -9.05
N GLU A 57 -4.56 -2.80 -8.20
CA GLU A 57 -5.45 -2.15 -7.23
C GLU A 57 -4.68 -1.33 -6.18
N LEU A 58 -3.51 -1.81 -5.73
CA LEU A 58 -2.62 -1.07 -4.84
C LEU A 58 -2.03 0.17 -5.50
N GLU A 59 -1.56 0.07 -6.74
CA GLU A 59 -1.05 1.21 -7.50
C GLU A 59 -2.11 2.29 -7.72
N GLU A 60 -3.36 1.90 -8.00
CA GLU A 60 -4.48 2.83 -8.15
C GLU A 60 -4.80 3.55 -6.84
N ARG A 61 -4.82 2.83 -5.72
CA ARG A 61 -5.01 3.42 -4.38
C ARG A 61 -3.90 4.39 -4.03
N GLU A 62 -2.63 4.06 -4.29
CA GLU A 62 -1.52 4.98 -4.06
C GLU A 62 -1.62 6.24 -4.93
N LYS A 63 -2.01 6.10 -6.20
CA LYS A 63 -2.24 7.25 -7.09
C LYS A 63 -3.39 8.13 -6.59
N ALA A 64 -4.46 7.54 -6.06
CA ALA A 64 -5.59 8.28 -5.49
C ALA A 64 -5.24 9.02 -4.19
N GLU A 65 -4.46 8.39 -3.30
CA GLU A 65 -3.98 9.00 -2.06
C GLU A 65 -2.98 10.14 -2.33
N LYS A 66 -2.08 9.98 -3.31
CA LYS A 66 -1.17 11.05 -3.76
C LYS A 66 -1.94 12.25 -4.35
N LYS A 67 -3.06 12.02 -5.04
CA LYS A 67 -3.96 13.10 -5.51
C LYS A 67 -4.70 13.80 -4.37
N LYS A 68 -5.05 13.10 -3.28
CA LYS A 68 -5.70 13.70 -2.10
C LYS A 68 -4.74 14.47 -1.19
N LYS A 69 -3.44 14.15 -1.22
CA LYS A 69 -2.37 14.89 -0.52
C LYS A 69 -1.72 16.01 -1.36
N GLY A 70 -2.35 16.42 -2.48
CA GLY A 70 -2.00 17.65 -3.18
C GLY A 70 -1.99 18.88 -2.25
N PRO A 71 -1.18 19.91 -2.54
CA PRO A 71 -0.66 20.84 -1.54
C PRO A 71 -1.81 21.46 -0.74
N ARG A 72 -1.79 21.26 0.58
CA ARG A 72 -2.55 22.11 1.50
C ARG A 72 -2.17 23.55 1.15
N SER A 73 -3.07 24.22 0.47
CA SER A 73 -3.19 25.65 0.34
C SER A 73 -2.81 26.31 1.67
N GLN A 74 -1.53 26.69 1.80
CA GLN A 74 -1.08 27.72 2.72
C GLN A 74 -1.49 29.06 2.12
N SER A 75 -2.79 29.33 2.04
CA SER A 75 -3.28 30.64 1.68
C SER A 75 -4.61 30.90 2.38
N SER A 76 -4.55 31.58 3.53
CA SER A 76 -5.54 32.61 3.95
C SER A 76 -5.44 32.98 5.44
N ALA A 77 -4.28 33.38 5.96
CA ALA A 77 -4.24 34.00 7.29
C ALA A 77 -3.11 35.00 7.54
N GLN A 78 -2.59 35.74 6.54
CA GLN A 78 -1.63 36.81 6.87
C GLN A 78 -1.49 37.90 5.79
N LYS A 79 -2.40 38.89 5.78
CA LYS A 79 -2.24 40.30 5.31
C LYS A 79 -3.65 40.92 5.24
N ARG A 80 -3.99 42.09 5.82
CA ARG A 80 -3.24 43.37 5.85
C ARG A 80 -3.69 44.28 7.01
N LYS A 81 -2.73 45.11 7.43
CA LYS A 81 -2.79 46.37 8.18
C LYS A 81 -4.10 47.17 8.07
N GLY A 82 -4.49 47.77 9.19
CA GLY A 82 -5.27 49.01 9.28
C GLY A 82 -4.87 49.74 10.55
N GLU A 83 -3.92 50.67 10.41
CA GLU A 83 -3.45 51.59 11.45
C GLU A 83 -4.49 52.71 11.62
N GLY A 84 -4.85 53.05 12.87
CA GLY A 84 -5.82 54.12 13.14
C GLY A 84 -6.20 54.19 14.61
N THR A 85 -5.37 54.84 15.43
CA THR A 85 -5.81 55.42 16.71
C THR A 85 -6.78 56.56 16.43
N PRO A 86 -7.85 56.69 17.23
CA PRO A 86 -7.87 57.83 18.14
C PRO A 86 -8.37 57.50 19.55
N ASP A 87 -7.80 58.23 20.49
CA ASP A 87 -8.14 58.38 21.89
C ASP A 87 -9.59 58.86 22.09
N GLN A 88 -10.38 58.17 22.93
CA GLN A 88 -11.42 58.82 23.74
C GLN A 88 -11.92 57.95 24.91
N ARG A 89 -11.53 58.38 26.11
CA ARG A 89 -12.30 58.43 27.37
C ARG A 89 -13.60 57.61 27.48
N GLY A 90 -13.66 56.76 28.50
CA GLY A 90 -14.73 56.83 29.50
C GLY A 90 -15.62 55.60 29.73
N GLY A 91 -15.46 54.98 30.91
CA GLY A 91 -16.49 54.19 31.60
C GLY A 91 -16.59 52.70 31.17
N ARG A 92 -16.76 51.72 32.04
CA ARG A 92 -17.17 51.69 33.45
C ARG A 92 -16.85 50.27 33.96
N ARG A 93 -15.81 50.14 34.80
CA ARG A 93 -15.45 48.85 35.44
C ARG A 93 -16.61 48.43 36.36
N LYS A 94 -17.17 47.24 36.12
CA LYS A 94 -18.18 46.62 36.98
C LYS A 94 -17.56 46.38 38.36
N LYS A 95 -18.27 46.84 39.40
CA LYS A 95 -17.92 46.71 40.80
C LYS A 95 -17.86 45.23 41.21
N LEU A 96 -16.81 44.89 41.94
CA LEU A 96 -16.76 43.75 42.85
C LEU A 96 -16.95 44.32 44.26
N LYS A 97 -17.90 43.80 45.05
CA LYS A 97 -17.71 43.47 46.48
C LYS A 97 -19.03 43.09 47.17
N LEU A 98 -18.86 42.04 48.00
CA LEU A 98 -19.70 41.48 49.06
C LEU A 98 -20.96 40.73 48.62
#